data_AF-A0A962YJ98-F1
#
_entry.id   AF-A0A962YJ98-F1
#
_cell.length_a   1.000
_cell.length_b   1.000
_cell.length_c   1.000
_cell.angle_alpha   90.00
_cell.angle_beta   90.00
_cell.angle_gamma   90.00
#
_symmetry.space_group_name_H-M   'P 1'
#
loop_
_entity.id
_entity.type
_entity.pdbx_description
1 polymer ?
#
loop_
_entity_poly.entity_id
_entity_poly.type
_entity_poly.pdbx_seq_one_letter_code
_entity_poly.pdbx_strand_id
1 'polypeptide(L)'
;MSDQPDPQTAPALLPVSALSELITVLTAAGYEVIGPQISDGAIVYEPLESAADLPQGWIDEQAGGHYRLQQNTRPALFDYVVGPHSWKRYLFPPRQRLWRAERNEQGFQINTDQPTSPRYAFIGVRSCEIQAMQIQDRVFNNGHFADPGYQTRRENAFIVAVNCARPGGTCFCVFMDSGPQARQGFDLALTEILHGER
;
A
#
# COMPACT_ATOMS: atom_id res chain seq x y z
N MET A 1 -4.48 -20.27 -18.73
CA MET A 1 -5.30 -20.21 -17.51
C MET A 1 -6.08 -18.92 -17.60
N SER A 2 -7.38 -19.03 -17.85
CA SER A 2 -8.21 -17.96 -18.39
C SER A 2 -8.41 -16.84 -17.37
N ASP A 3 -7.96 -15.64 -17.72
CA ASP A 3 -8.11 -14.39 -16.97
C ASP A 3 -9.52 -13.81 -17.26
N GLN A 4 -10.55 -14.46 -16.72
CA GLN A 4 -11.91 -13.95 -16.75
C GLN A 4 -12.19 -13.33 -15.37
N PRO A 5 -12.47 -12.02 -15.28
CA PRO A 5 -12.84 -11.39 -14.03
C PRO A 5 -14.12 -12.03 -13.47
N ASP A 6 -14.18 -12.16 -12.15
CA ASP A 6 -15.33 -12.66 -11.40
C ASP A 6 -16.61 -11.87 -11.80
N PRO A 7 -17.69 -12.54 -12.27
CA PRO A 7 -18.88 -11.88 -12.81
C PRO A 7 -19.67 -11.00 -11.81
N GLN A 8 -19.25 -10.88 -10.54
CA GLN A 8 -19.99 -10.13 -9.51
C GLN A 8 -19.52 -8.69 -9.26
N THR A 9 -18.43 -8.23 -9.88
CA THR A 9 -17.92 -6.86 -9.65
C THR A 9 -17.98 -6.05 -10.95
N ALA A 10 -19.12 -5.43 -11.22
CA ALA A 10 -19.22 -4.47 -12.32
C ALA A 10 -18.30 -3.26 -12.02
N PRO A 11 -17.59 -2.71 -13.02
CA PRO A 11 -16.80 -1.50 -12.82
C PRO A 11 -17.72 -0.35 -12.41
N ALA A 12 -17.30 0.39 -11.38
CA ALA A 12 -18.01 1.56 -10.88
C ALA A 12 -17.14 2.81 -10.99
N LEU A 13 -17.77 3.96 -11.19
CA LEU A 13 -17.10 5.26 -11.16
C LEU A 13 -17.11 5.79 -9.73
N LEU A 14 -15.92 5.98 -9.16
CA LEU A 14 -15.73 6.62 -7.86
C LEU A 14 -15.31 8.08 -8.10
N PRO A 15 -16.15 9.08 -7.79
CA PRO A 15 -15.72 10.47 -7.86
C PRO A 15 -14.65 10.74 -6.80
N VAL A 16 -13.77 11.72 -7.04
CA VAL A 16 -12.70 12.09 -6.10
C VAL A 16 -13.25 12.44 -4.71
N SER A 17 -14.44 13.05 -4.62
CA SER A 17 -15.10 13.34 -3.34
C SER A 17 -15.39 12.08 -2.53
N ALA A 18 -15.72 10.96 -3.19
CA ALA A 18 -15.99 9.69 -2.53
C ALA A 18 -14.71 8.94 -2.11
N LEU A 19 -13.53 9.36 -2.57
CA LEU A 19 -12.26 8.81 -2.08
C LEU A 19 -12.02 9.21 -0.61
N SER A 20 -12.37 10.44 -0.23
CA SER A 20 -12.35 10.88 1.18
C SER A 20 -13.36 10.10 2.03
N GLU A 21 -14.52 9.76 1.47
CA GLU A 21 -15.51 8.92 2.16
C GLU A 21 -14.96 7.50 2.36
N LEU A 22 -14.27 6.92 1.37
CA LEU A 22 -13.60 5.63 1.51
C LEU A 22 -12.58 5.65 2.66
N ILE A 23 -11.73 6.69 2.73
CA ILE A 23 -10.78 6.87 3.83
C ILE A 23 -11.52 6.93 5.18
N THR A 24 -12.60 7.72 5.25
CA THR A 24 -13.41 7.85 6.47
C THR A 24 -14.02 6.53 6.92
N VAL A 25 -14.56 5.74 5.99
CA VAL A 25 -15.15 4.42 6.26
C VAL A 25 -14.09 3.43 6.75
N LEU A 26 -12.91 3.41 6.12
CA LEU A 26 -11.80 2.54 6.54
C LEU A 26 -11.30 2.91 7.94
N THR A 27 -11.12 4.20 8.21
CA THR A 27 -10.75 4.68 9.55
C THR A 27 -11.80 4.31 10.59
N ALA A 28 -13.09 4.51 10.30
CA ALA A 28 -14.19 4.12 11.18
C ALA A 28 -14.27 2.59 11.42
N ALA A 29 -13.81 1.79 10.44
CA ALA A 29 -13.68 0.34 10.57
C ALA A 29 -12.41 -0.09 11.34
N GLY A 30 -11.65 0.86 11.90
CA GLY A 30 -10.48 0.61 12.75
C GLY A 30 -9.18 0.36 12.00
N TYR A 31 -9.10 0.79 10.73
CA TYR A 31 -7.86 0.76 9.97
C TYR A 31 -7.04 2.04 10.19
N GLU A 32 -5.73 1.90 10.29
CA GLU A 32 -4.78 2.99 10.04
C GLU A 32 -4.58 3.09 8.53
N VAL A 33 -5.10 4.15 7.93
CA VAL A 33 -5.06 4.36 6.48
C VAL A 33 -3.72 5.00 6.11
N ILE A 34 -2.98 4.35 5.22
CA ILE A 34 -1.68 4.81 4.74
C ILE A 34 -1.77 5.00 3.23
N GLY A 35 -1.18 6.07 2.71
CA GLY A 35 -1.07 6.25 1.27
C GLY A 35 -0.06 7.32 0.88
N PRO A 36 0.02 7.64 -0.42
CA PRO A 36 1.06 8.51 -0.94
C PRO A 36 0.84 9.96 -0.50
N GLN A 37 1.92 10.60 -0.06
CA GLN A 37 1.99 12.02 0.28
C GLN A 37 3.34 12.58 -0.14
N ILE A 38 3.42 13.90 -0.29
CA ILE A 38 4.70 14.57 -0.56
C ILE A 38 5.39 14.89 0.76
N SER A 39 6.61 14.39 0.92
CA SER A 39 7.48 14.74 2.04
C SER A 39 8.94 14.78 1.58
N ASP A 40 9.70 15.77 2.06
CA ASP A 40 11.13 15.93 1.78
C ASP A 40 11.52 15.81 0.29
N GLY A 41 10.64 16.29 -0.60
CA GLY A 41 10.88 16.28 -2.05
C GLY A 41 10.70 14.91 -2.71
N ALA A 42 10.03 13.95 -2.05
CA ALA A 42 9.66 12.66 -2.60
C ALA A 42 8.19 12.32 -2.30
N ILE A 43 7.62 11.37 -3.05
CA ILE A 43 6.33 10.78 -2.70
C ILE A 43 6.62 9.59 -1.78
N VAL A 44 6.13 9.67 -0.55
CA VAL A 44 6.30 8.67 0.50
C VAL A 44 4.95 8.11 0.91
N TYR A 45 4.95 6.96 1.58
CA TYR A 45 3.73 6.39 2.16
C TYR A 45 3.66 6.77 3.63
N GLU A 46 2.61 7.49 4.02
CA GLU A 46 2.38 8.02 5.37
C GLU A 46 0.87 7.99 5.73
N PRO A 47 0.49 8.14 7.01
CA PRO A 47 -0.92 8.13 7.43
C PRO A 47 -1.77 9.20 6.73
N LEU A 48 -2.83 8.78 6.05
CA LEU A 48 -3.77 9.65 5.34
C LEU A 48 -4.98 9.98 6.21
N GLU A 49 -5.31 11.27 6.30
CA GLU A 49 -6.54 11.73 6.94
C GLU A 49 -7.65 11.96 5.89
N SER A 50 -7.28 12.38 4.68
CA SER A 50 -8.23 12.65 3.60
C SER A 50 -7.62 12.52 2.20
N ALA A 51 -8.44 12.58 1.16
CA ALA A 51 -7.94 12.59 -0.23
C ALA A 51 -7.17 13.88 -0.57
N ALA A 52 -7.27 14.94 0.25
CA ALA A 52 -6.51 16.18 0.05
C ALA A 52 -5.02 16.04 0.39
N ASP A 53 -4.65 15.00 1.14
CA ASP A 53 -3.25 14.71 1.49
C ASP A 53 -2.48 14.06 0.33
N LEU A 54 -3.21 13.50 -0.65
CA LEU A 54 -2.64 12.85 -1.82
C LEU A 54 -1.84 13.85 -2.67
N PRO A 55 -0.83 13.38 -3.44
CA PRO A 55 0.07 14.23 -4.22
C PRO A 55 -0.61 14.78 -5.50
N GLN A 56 -1.73 15.49 -5.34
CA GLN A 56 -2.53 15.99 -6.44
C GLN A 56 -1.73 16.92 -7.35
N GLY A 57 -1.70 16.61 -8.64
CA GLY A 57 -1.00 17.42 -9.63
C GLY A 57 0.51 17.31 -9.53
N TRP A 58 1.04 16.24 -8.93
CA TRP A 58 2.48 15.97 -8.91
C TRP A 58 2.80 14.66 -9.63
N ILE A 59 3.95 14.67 -10.29
CA ILE A 59 4.57 13.49 -10.88
C ILE A 59 5.99 13.37 -10.36
N ASP A 60 6.55 12.17 -10.51
CA ASP A 60 7.95 11.87 -10.27
C ASP A 60 8.67 11.53 -11.59
N GLU A 61 9.80 12.17 -11.80
CA GLU A 61 10.75 11.76 -12.83
C GLU A 61 11.81 10.87 -12.20
N GLN A 62 11.92 9.64 -12.71
CA GLN A 62 12.87 8.65 -12.23
C GLN A 62 13.79 8.18 -13.36
N ALA A 63 15.09 8.14 -13.08
CA ALA A 63 16.10 7.48 -13.91
C ALA A 63 17.21 6.89 -13.02
N GLY A 64 18.21 6.24 -13.62
CA GLY A 64 19.35 5.71 -12.86
C GLY A 64 20.05 6.79 -12.04
N GLY A 65 19.93 6.71 -10.70
CA GLY A 65 20.50 7.70 -9.78
C GLY A 65 19.80 9.07 -9.78
N HIS A 66 18.60 9.17 -10.36
CA HIS A 66 17.85 10.43 -10.45
C HIS A 66 16.42 10.26 -9.97
N TYR A 67 15.98 11.19 -9.13
CA TYR A 67 14.59 11.33 -8.70
C TYR A 67 14.28 12.83 -8.57
N ARG A 68 13.16 13.28 -9.14
CA ARG A 68 12.70 14.66 -9.03
C ARG A 68 11.18 14.73 -9.06
N LEU A 69 10.59 15.48 -8.14
CA LEU A 69 9.18 15.86 -8.24
C LEU A 69 9.00 17.01 -9.22
N GLN A 70 7.96 16.91 -10.04
CA GLN A 70 7.51 17.98 -10.91
C GLN A 70 6.02 18.22 -10.75
N GLN A 71 5.63 19.49 -10.83
CA GLN A 71 4.22 19.86 -10.88
C GLN A 71 3.68 19.55 -12.29
N ASN A 72 2.55 18.86 -12.31
CA ASN A 72 1.79 18.57 -13.50
C ASN A 72 0.64 19.59 -13.64
N THR A 73 0.24 19.85 -14.87
CA THR A 73 -0.95 20.69 -15.16
C THR A 73 -2.25 19.93 -14.92
N ARG A 74 -2.19 18.59 -14.91
CA ARG A 74 -3.35 17.72 -14.68
C ARG A 74 -3.50 17.44 -13.18
N PRO A 75 -4.71 17.54 -12.60
CA PRO A 75 -4.95 17.37 -11.16
C PRO A 75 -5.07 15.89 -10.75
N ALA A 76 -4.17 15.04 -11.26
CA ALA A 76 -4.13 13.61 -10.97
C ALA A 76 -3.60 13.36 -9.56
N LEU A 77 -4.20 12.42 -8.84
CA LEU A 77 -3.86 12.01 -7.48
C LEU A 77 -2.79 10.91 -7.46
N PHE A 78 -2.68 10.12 -8.53
CA PHE A 78 -1.84 8.93 -8.59
C PHE A 78 -0.92 8.87 -9.82
N ASP A 79 -0.63 9.98 -10.51
CA ASP A 79 0.27 10.06 -11.71
C ASP A 79 1.77 9.95 -11.35
N TYR A 80 2.09 9.42 -10.18
CA TYR A 80 3.44 9.03 -9.79
C TYR A 80 3.69 7.53 -9.97
N VAL A 81 4.95 7.12 -10.06
CA VAL A 81 5.31 5.71 -10.27
C VAL A 81 5.33 4.95 -8.94
N VAL A 82 6.41 5.09 -8.16
CA VAL A 82 6.61 4.50 -6.82
C VAL A 82 7.54 5.37 -5.99
N GLY A 83 7.30 5.44 -4.68
CA GLY A 83 8.17 6.16 -3.75
C GLY A 83 9.51 5.45 -3.47
N PRO A 84 10.40 6.08 -2.68
CA PRO A 84 11.64 5.46 -2.23
C PRO A 84 11.45 4.39 -1.13
N HIS A 85 10.24 4.29 -0.59
CA HIS A 85 9.88 3.36 0.49
C HIS A 85 8.97 2.24 -0.01
N SER A 86 9.00 1.11 0.71
CA SER A 86 8.12 -0.02 0.48
C SER A 86 7.14 -0.19 1.63
N TRP A 87 5.94 -0.69 1.32
CA TRP A 87 4.93 -1.12 2.28
C TRP A 87 5.45 -2.13 3.33
N LYS A 88 6.58 -2.80 3.05
CA LYS A 88 7.28 -3.66 4.01
C LYS A 88 7.52 -2.98 5.36
N ARG A 89 7.76 -1.66 5.42
CA ARG A 89 7.99 -0.96 6.71
C ARG A 89 6.81 -1.08 7.68
N TYR A 90 5.60 -1.25 7.17
CA TYR A 90 4.37 -1.42 7.95
C TYR A 90 4.12 -2.90 8.26
N LEU A 91 4.32 -3.78 7.29
CA LEU A 91 4.09 -5.22 7.43
C LEU A 91 5.18 -5.90 8.27
N PHE A 92 6.42 -5.45 8.17
CA PHE A 92 7.60 -5.95 8.87
C PHE A 92 8.45 -4.79 9.42
N PRO A 93 8.00 -4.14 10.49
CA PRO A 93 8.69 -2.97 11.04
C PRO A 93 10.08 -3.34 11.60
N PRO A 94 11.05 -2.41 11.58
CA PRO A 94 12.42 -2.68 12.02
C PRO A 94 12.54 -2.99 13.52
N ARG A 95 11.49 -2.69 14.30
CA ARG A 95 11.42 -2.97 15.74
C ARG A 95 10.07 -3.63 16.05
N GLN A 96 10.11 -4.80 16.65
CA GLN A 96 8.94 -5.52 17.10
C GLN A 96 9.16 -6.03 18.52
N ARG A 97 8.19 -5.82 19.41
CA ARG A 97 8.22 -6.40 20.76
C ARG A 97 7.85 -7.87 20.67
N LEU A 98 8.75 -8.75 21.08
CA LEU A 98 8.53 -10.20 21.09
C LEU A 98 7.90 -10.68 22.39
N TRP A 99 8.30 -10.10 23.53
CA TRP A 99 7.78 -10.41 24.85
C TRP A 99 7.95 -9.22 25.79
N ARG A 100 7.21 -9.24 26.90
CA ARG A 100 7.38 -8.32 28.02
C ARG A 100 7.41 -9.15 29.30
N ALA A 101 8.23 -8.77 30.27
CA ALA A 101 8.15 -9.33 31.61
C ALA A 101 7.97 -8.20 32.62
N GLU A 102 7.15 -8.44 33.62
CA GLU A 102 6.92 -7.53 34.74
C GLU A 102 7.39 -8.19 36.02
N ARG A 103 8.09 -7.43 36.86
CA ARG A 103 8.57 -7.93 38.14
C ARG A 103 7.44 -7.77 39.17
N ASN A 104 7.10 -8.84 39.86
CA ASN A 104 6.17 -8.83 40.99
C ASN A 104 6.88 -9.32 42.27
N GLU A 105 6.16 -9.37 43.40
CA GLU A 105 6.71 -9.81 44.69
C GLU A 105 7.20 -11.27 44.66
N GLN A 106 6.72 -12.07 43.71
CA GLN A 106 7.00 -13.51 43.58
C GLN A 106 8.04 -13.83 42.50
N GLY A 107 8.57 -12.83 41.78
CA GLY A 107 9.55 -13.00 40.72
C GLY A 107 9.23 -12.20 39.46
N PHE A 108 9.30 -12.84 38.29
CA PHE A 108 8.95 -12.25 37.00
C PHE A 108 7.72 -12.94 36.42
N GLN A 109 6.75 -12.13 35.99
CA GLN A 109 5.62 -12.57 35.20
C GLN A 109 5.88 -12.22 33.73
N ILE A 110 6.00 -13.23 32.87
CA ILE A 110 6.13 -13.03 31.43
C ILE A 110 4.74 -12.81 30.86
N ASN A 111 4.50 -11.63 30.30
CA ASN A 111 3.32 -11.32 29.51
C ASN A 111 3.64 -11.66 28.04
N THR A 112 3.05 -12.75 27.57
CA THR A 112 3.11 -13.19 26.17
C THR A 112 2.03 -12.55 25.30
N ASP A 113 1.28 -11.57 25.83
CA ASP A 113 0.29 -10.83 25.06
C ASP A 113 0.96 -10.28 23.80
N GLN A 114 0.53 -10.81 22.66
CA GLN A 114 0.96 -10.30 21.37
C GLN A 114 0.55 -8.83 21.31
N PRO A 115 1.49 -7.91 21.00
CA PRO A 115 1.12 -6.52 20.78
C PRO A 115 -0.01 -6.47 19.75
N THR A 116 -1.07 -5.70 20.05
CA THR A 116 -2.11 -5.39 19.07
C THR A 116 -1.42 -4.74 17.87
N SER A 117 -1.33 -5.49 16.78
CA SER A 117 -0.78 -4.96 15.54
C SER A 117 -1.82 -4.05 14.91
N PRO A 118 -1.44 -2.85 14.42
CA PRO A 118 -2.36 -2.01 13.68
C PRO A 118 -2.93 -2.78 12.49
N ARG A 119 -4.22 -2.58 12.20
CA ARG A 119 -4.84 -3.02 10.94
C ARG A 119 -4.58 -1.91 9.95
N TYR A 120 -3.90 -2.19 8.84
CA TYR A 120 -3.58 -1.15 7.86
C TYR A 120 -4.53 -1.19 6.67
N ALA A 121 -4.91 -0.02 6.18
CA ALA A 121 -5.48 0.11 4.84
C ALA A 121 -4.50 0.87 3.95
N PHE A 122 -3.95 0.21 2.93
CA PHE A 122 -2.98 0.78 2.02
C PHE A 122 -3.69 1.31 0.77
N ILE A 123 -3.59 2.62 0.52
CA ILE A 123 -4.16 3.28 -0.66
C ILE A 123 -3.05 3.64 -1.63
N GLY A 124 -3.24 3.33 -2.91
CA GLY A 124 -2.27 3.66 -3.96
C GLY A 124 -1.26 2.54 -4.24
N VAL A 125 -1.51 1.31 -3.77
CA VAL A 125 -0.57 0.20 -3.93
C VAL A 125 -0.44 -0.17 -5.40
N ARG A 126 0.80 -0.23 -5.92
CA ARG A 126 1.05 -0.63 -7.31
C ARG A 126 1.05 -2.16 -7.44
N SER A 127 0.74 -2.66 -8.63
CA SER A 127 0.77 -4.10 -8.93
C SER A 127 2.15 -4.74 -8.62
N CYS A 128 3.25 -4.05 -8.94
CA CYS A 128 4.59 -4.54 -8.63
C CYS A 128 4.89 -4.59 -7.12
N GLU A 129 4.25 -3.72 -6.33
CA GLU A 129 4.36 -3.72 -4.87
C GLU A 129 3.55 -4.85 -4.24
N ILE A 130 2.37 -5.17 -4.80
CA ILE A 130 1.59 -6.36 -4.40
C ILE A 130 2.41 -7.64 -4.68
N GLN A 131 3.07 -7.71 -5.82
CA GLN A 131 3.97 -8.83 -6.14
C GLN A 131 5.16 -8.89 -5.17
N ALA A 132 5.71 -7.75 -4.76
CA ALA A 132 6.73 -7.69 -3.72
C ALA A 132 6.21 -8.18 -2.36
N MET A 133 4.94 -7.91 -2.00
CA MET A 133 4.31 -8.50 -0.82
C MET A 133 4.18 -10.02 -0.96
N GLN A 134 3.76 -10.55 -2.11
CA GLN A 134 3.65 -11.99 -2.34
C GLN A 134 5.02 -12.71 -2.24
N ILE A 135 6.10 -12.06 -2.67
CA ILE A 135 7.46 -12.59 -2.47
C ILE A 135 7.80 -12.61 -0.97
N GLN A 136 7.46 -11.54 -0.23
CA GLN A 136 7.64 -11.50 1.22
C GLN A 136 6.80 -12.58 1.93
N ASP A 137 5.58 -12.85 1.47
CA ASP A 137 4.71 -13.90 2.01
C ASP A 137 5.39 -15.28 1.93
N ARG A 138 6.17 -15.56 0.88
CA ARG A 138 6.95 -16.81 0.77
C ARG A 138 8.04 -16.94 1.83
N VAL A 139 8.62 -15.82 2.25
CA VAL A 139 9.74 -15.78 3.21
C VAL A 139 9.22 -15.74 4.64
N PHE A 140 8.21 -14.92 4.92
CA PHE A 140 7.76 -14.61 6.27
C PHE A 140 6.51 -15.36 6.70
N ASN A 141 5.74 -15.96 5.77
CA ASN A 141 4.50 -16.66 6.10
C ASN A 141 4.49 -18.13 5.67
N ASN A 142 4.92 -18.41 4.43
CA ASN A 142 4.75 -19.73 3.82
C ASN A 142 6.01 -20.63 3.93
N GLY A 143 6.96 -20.26 4.79
CA GLY A 143 8.16 -21.06 5.09
C GLY A 143 7.90 -22.14 6.14
N HIS A 144 8.97 -22.78 6.63
CA HIS A 144 8.87 -23.74 7.75
C HIS A 144 8.40 -23.10 9.06
N PHE A 145 8.65 -21.80 9.23
CA PHE A 145 8.23 -21.01 10.38
C PHE A 145 7.69 -19.68 9.88
N ALA A 146 6.45 -19.35 10.25
CA ALA A 146 5.86 -18.04 9.98
C ALA A 146 6.29 -17.03 11.05
N ASP A 147 6.53 -15.77 10.65
CA ASP A 147 6.65 -14.65 11.58
C ASP A 147 5.23 -14.20 12.00
N PRO A 148 4.84 -14.38 13.27
CA PRO A 148 3.46 -14.09 13.69
C PRO A 148 3.08 -12.62 13.53
N GLY A 149 4.05 -11.70 13.66
CA GLY A 149 3.80 -10.26 13.53
C GLY A 149 3.57 -9.86 12.08
N TYR A 150 4.39 -10.37 11.16
CA TYR A 150 4.17 -10.19 9.73
C TYR A 150 2.83 -10.78 9.29
N GLN A 151 2.59 -12.05 9.63
CA GLN A 151 1.38 -12.77 9.27
C GLN A 151 0.13 -11.99 9.72
N THR A 152 0.08 -11.60 10.99
CA THR A 152 -1.05 -10.85 11.55
C THR A 152 -1.29 -9.54 10.78
N ARG A 153 -0.25 -8.76 10.51
CA ARG A 153 -0.40 -7.49 9.77
C ARG A 153 -0.82 -7.72 8.32
N ARG A 154 -0.28 -8.75 7.69
CA ARG A 154 -0.54 -9.09 6.29
C ARG A 154 -1.96 -9.59 6.06
N GLU A 155 -2.47 -10.43 6.96
CA GLU A 155 -3.84 -10.96 6.92
C GLU A 155 -4.89 -9.90 7.26
N ASN A 156 -4.53 -8.93 8.11
CA ASN A 156 -5.41 -7.82 8.49
C ASN A 156 -5.26 -6.57 7.62
N ALA A 157 -4.43 -6.60 6.57
CA ALA A 157 -4.25 -5.47 5.67
C ALA A 157 -5.38 -5.41 4.64
N PHE A 158 -5.92 -4.21 4.43
CA PHE A 158 -6.83 -3.89 3.33
C PHE A 158 -6.05 -3.16 2.23
N ILE A 159 -6.09 -3.65 1.00
CA ILE A 159 -5.26 -3.17 -0.10
C ILE A 159 -6.15 -2.54 -1.18
N VAL A 160 -6.01 -1.23 -1.35
CA VAL A 160 -6.57 -0.48 -2.48
C VAL A 160 -5.46 -0.28 -3.51
N ALA A 161 -5.45 -1.16 -4.51
CA ALA A 161 -4.54 -1.09 -5.62
C ALA A 161 -4.91 0.08 -6.56
N VAL A 162 -3.89 0.71 -7.14
CA VAL A 162 -4.08 1.71 -8.19
C VAL A 162 -3.18 1.37 -9.37
N ASN A 163 -3.80 1.10 -10.52
CA ASN A 163 -3.09 0.74 -11.75
C ASN A 163 -2.17 1.88 -12.19
N CYS A 164 -0.93 1.53 -12.53
CA CYS A 164 0.07 2.54 -12.89
C CYS A 164 -0.21 3.07 -14.31
N ALA A 165 -0.41 4.39 -14.44
CA ALA A 165 -0.65 5.04 -15.73
C ALA A 165 0.65 5.41 -16.47
N ARG A 166 1.80 5.34 -15.80
CA ARG A 166 3.10 5.83 -16.28
C ARG A 166 4.24 4.89 -15.84
N PRO A 167 5.18 4.54 -16.73
CA PRO A 167 6.42 3.89 -16.32
C PRO A 167 7.46 4.92 -15.85
N GLY A 168 8.25 4.56 -14.84
CA GLY A 168 9.50 5.25 -14.52
C GLY A 168 10.64 4.75 -15.42
N GLY A 169 11.77 5.48 -15.46
CA GLY A 169 12.91 5.16 -16.32
C GLY A 169 13.64 3.85 -15.97
N THR A 170 13.34 3.26 -14.82
CA THR A 170 13.94 2.00 -14.33
C THR A 170 12.89 0.89 -14.12
N CYS A 171 11.64 1.08 -14.56
CA CYS A 171 10.58 0.10 -14.38
C CYS A 171 10.73 -1.10 -15.31
N PHE A 172 10.45 -2.30 -14.78
CA PHE A 172 10.48 -3.56 -15.52
C PHE A 172 9.26 -4.45 -15.21
N CYS A 173 8.18 -3.88 -14.66
CA CYS A 173 7.04 -4.65 -14.18
C CYS A 173 6.35 -5.46 -15.27
N VAL A 174 6.23 -4.91 -16.48
CA VAL A 174 5.66 -5.61 -17.65
C VAL A 174 6.49 -6.83 -18.03
N PHE A 175 7.81 -6.68 -18.10
CA PHE A 175 8.72 -7.78 -18.45
C PHE A 175 8.72 -8.90 -17.41
N MET A 176 8.44 -8.57 -16.15
CA MET A 176 8.33 -9.53 -15.05
C MET A 176 6.91 -10.06 -14.83
N ASP A 177 5.97 -9.76 -15.73
CA ASP A 177 4.54 -10.10 -15.61
C ASP A 177 3.94 -9.72 -14.24
N SER A 178 4.29 -8.52 -13.77
CA SER A 178 3.94 -7.99 -12.45
C SER A 178 3.13 -6.69 -12.51
N GLY A 179 2.66 -6.29 -13.69
CA GLY A 179 1.89 -5.07 -13.89
C GLY A 179 1.84 -4.63 -15.37
N PRO A 180 1.37 -3.40 -15.67
CA PRO A 180 1.06 -2.32 -14.71
C PRO A 180 -0.29 -2.49 -14.00
N GLN A 181 -1.19 -3.31 -14.54
CA GLN A 181 -2.50 -3.59 -13.97
C GLN A 181 -2.40 -4.65 -12.86
N ALA A 182 -2.99 -4.37 -11.71
CA ALA A 182 -3.12 -5.34 -10.63
C ALA A 182 -4.18 -6.39 -11.03
N ARG A 183 -3.82 -7.67 -10.95
CA ARG A 183 -4.73 -8.80 -11.25
C ARG A 183 -5.26 -9.52 -10.01
N GLN A 184 -4.48 -9.54 -8.93
CA GLN A 184 -4.82 -10.27 -7.69
C GLN A 184 -4.10 -9.66 -6.48
N GLY A 185 -4.50 -10.07 -5.28
CA GLY A 185 -3.85 -9.69 -4.02
C GLY A 185 -4.22 -8.30 -3.51
N PHE A 186 -5.41 -7.82 -3.88
CA PHE A 186 -6.00 -6.56 -3.42
C PHE A 186 -7.48 -6.75 -3.08
N ASP A 187 -8.05 -5.82 -2.32
CA ASP A 187 -9.47 -5.77 -1.99
C ASP A 187 -10.25 -4.87 -2.96
N LEU A 188 -9.63 -3.76 -3.37
CA LEU A 188 -10.14 -2.85 -4.41
C LEU A 188 -9.04 -2.54 -5.42
N ALA A 189 -9.40 -2.42 -6.70
CA ALA A 189 -8.51 -1.92 -7.74
C ALA A 189 -9.12 -0.69 -8.40
N LEU A 190 -8.37 0.41 -8.41
CA LEU A 190 -8.75 1.66 -9.03
C LEU A 190 -7.89 1.90 -10.28
N THR A 191 -8.49 2.55 -11.27
CA THR A 191 -7.77 3.17 -12.37
C THR A 191 -8.15 4.63 -12.37
N GLU A 192 -7.18 5.52 -12.24
CA GLU A 192 -7.45 6.95 -12.28
C GLU A 192 -7.83 7.37 -13.70
N ILE A 193 -8.97 8.04 -13.83
CA ILE A 193 -9.48 8.55 -15.10
C ILE A 193 -9.63 10.05 -14.97
N LEU A 194 -8.91 10.80 -15.81
CA LEU A 194 -9.06 12.24 -15.90
C LEU A 194 -10.08 12.56 -17.00
N HIS A 195 -11.02 13.47 -16.74
CA HIS A 195 -11.97 13.93 -17.76
C HIS A 195 -11.20 14.54 -18.95
N GLY A 196 -11.14 13.82 -20.08
CA GLY A 196 -10.45 14.27 -21.28
C GLY A 196 -9.99 13.15 -22.24
N GLU A 197 -9.87 11.91 -21.76
CA GLU A 197 -9.46 10.78 -22.61
C GLU A 197 -10.63 9.79 -22.75
N ARG A 198 -11.27 9.85 -23.93
CA ARG A 198 -12.22 8.85 -24.44
C ARG A 198 -11.46 7.77 -25.20
#